data_AF-A0A6N7HI74-F1
#
_entry.id   AF-A0A6N7HI74-F1
#
_cell.length_a   1.000
_cell.length_b   1.000
_cell.length_c   1.000
_cell.angle_alpha   90.00
_cell.angle_beta   90.00
_cell.angle_gamma   90.00
#
_symmetry.space_group_name_H-M   'P 1'
#
loop_
_entity.id
_entity.type
_entity.pdbx_description
1 polymer ?
#
loop_
_entity_poly.entity_id
_entity_poly.type
_entity_poly.pdbx_seq_one_letter_code
_entity_poly.pdbx_strand_id
1 'polypeptide(L)'
;MSDSSTRVRAGTADWVSAVLDGGVRAFDLGRPLFRGMPQSPNHPPYWHTLPRRHGDGVRADGGSAANDHISLGTHVGTHIDALSHVSHDGRLFGGLDAADVQRGGAMRALGAETIEPMFRRGVLLDVPAALGLSGCAPGYEITPADLDRTLDRQGVTLGAGHVALVRSGWGTRFGSSDPAEYIGHASGVPGVGEPGACWLADRGVHAVGADTIAFECLPPAQGHSLLPAHRVLLVERGVLIVEALDLEELAAATVHEFLFVLSPLKLVGATGSPVRPLAVVPAAGAAA
;
A
#
# COMPACT_ATOMS: atom_id res chain seq x y z
N MET A 1 -40.50 -28.92 16.76
CA MET A 1 -39.15 -29.02 16.19
C MET A 1 -39.20 -28.39 14.80
N SER A 2 -39.06 -27.07 14.72
CA SER A 2 -39.07 -26.33 13.45
C SER A 2 -37.63 -26.03 13.04
N ASP A 3 -37.30 -26.56 11.87
CA ASP A 3 -36.04 -26.47 11.14
C ASP A 3 -35.53 -25.02 11.02
N SER A 4 -34.33 -24.77 11.56
CA SER A 4 -33.62 -23.48 11.52
C SER A 4 -32.56 -23.41 10.41
N SER A 5 -32.49 -24.40 9.50
CA SER A 5 -31.40 -24.51 8.52
C SER A 5 -31.63 -23.72 7.22
N THR A 6 -32.82 -23.15 7.01
CA THR A 6 -33.24 -22.61 5.70
C THR A 6 -33.03 -21.09 5.53
N ARG A 7 -32.62 -20.34 6.58
CA ARG A 7 -32.55 -18.87 6.53
C ARG A 7 -31.21 -18.25 6.09
N VAL A 8 -30.14 -19.04 5.91
CA VAL A 8 -28.80 -18.51 5.55
C VAL A 8 -28.50 -18.59 4.04
N ARG A 9 -29.22 -19.43 3.28
CA ARG A 9 -28.88 -19.72 1.87
C ARG A 9 -29.42 -18.73 0.84
N ALA A 10 -30.50 -18.00 1.13
CA ALA A 10 -31.14 -17.13 0.14
C ALA A 10 -30.45 -15.75 -0.03
N GLY A 11 -29.63 -15.31 0.93
CA GLY A 11 -28.93 -14.01 0.86
C GLY A 11 -27.49 -14.07 0.36
N THR A 12 -26.81 -15.23 0.48
CA THR A 12 -25.38 -15.38 0.12
C THR A 12 -25.15 -15.65 -1.36
N ALA A 13 -26.03 -16.43 -2.00
CA ALA A 13 -25.93 -16.68 -3.44
C ALA A 13 -26.18 -15.39 -4.25
N ASP A 14 -27.09 -14.54 -3.78
CA ASP A 14 -27.57 -13.36 -4.51
C ASP A 14 -26.49 -12.27 -4.64
N TRP A 15 -25.77 -11.94 -3.57
CA TRP A 15 -24.71 -10.91 -3.65
C TRP A 15 -23.46 -11.41 -4.39
N VAL A 16 -23.11 -12.70 -4.25
CA VAL A 16 -21.95 -13.28 -4.96
C VAL A 16 -22.23 -13.26 -6.46
N SER A 17 -23.41 -13.71 -6.88
CA SER A 17 -23.87 -13.58 -8.26
C SER A 17 -23.93 -12.13 -8.72
N ALA A 18 -24.46 -11.21 -7.92
CA ALA A 18 -24.51 -9.78 -8.27
C ALA A 18 -23.12 -9.19 -8.54
N VAL A 19 -22.07 -9.65 -7.85
CA VAL A 19 -20.69 -9.21 -8.08
C VAL A 19 -20.02 -9.97 -9.24
N LEU A 20 -20.21 -11.28 -9.33
CA LEU A 20 -19.43 -12.13 -10.23
C LEU A 20 -20.09 -12.37 -11.59
N ASP A 21 -21.43 -12.36 -11.68
CA ASP A 21 -22.15 -12.65 -12.93
C ASP A 21 -22.01 -11.49 -13.94
N GLY A 22 -21.83 -10.26 -13.45
CA GLY A 22 -21.43 -9.12 -14.28
C GLY A 22 -19.94 -9.14 -14.67
N GLY A 23 -19.14 -9.97 -14.02
CA GLY A 23 -17.68 -10.00 -14.19
C GLY A 23 -16.97 -8.85 -13.48
N VAL A 24 -15.77 -9.14 -12.97
CA VAL A 24 -14.89 -8.14 -12.34
C VAL A 24 -13.54 -8.10 -13.04
N ARG A 25 -12.94 -6.92 -13.10
CA ARG A 25 -11.54 -6.71 -13.44
C ARG A 25 -10.81 -6.30 -12.17
N ALA A 26 -9.66 -6.93 -11.92
CA ALA A 26 -8.76 -6.52 -10.85
C ALA A 26 -7.48 -5.94 -11.46
N PHE A 27 -7.07 -4.77 -10.99
CA PHE A 27 -5.75 -4.20 -11.21
C PHE A 27 -4.85 -4.61 -10.03
N ASP A 28 -3.70 -5.18 -10.34
CA ASP A 28 -2.69 -5.54 -9.33
C ASP A 28 -1.86 -4.30 -9.01
N LEU A 29 -1.93 -3.83 -7.77
CA LEU A 29 -1.21 -2.65 -7.31
C LEU A 29 0.09 -3.01 -6.60
N GLY A 30 0.42 -4.30 -6.50
CA GLY A 30 1.65 -4.80 -5.91
C GLY A 30 2.81 -4.84 -6.91
N ARG A 31 4.00 -4.45 -6.45
CA ARG A 31 5.25 -4.60 -7.19
C ARG A 31 5.79 -6.03 -7.07
N PRO A 32 6.43 -6.57 -8.13
CA PRO A 32 7.11 -7.85 -8.03
C PRO A 32 8.28 -7.76 -7.04
N LEU A 33 8.44 -8.79 -6.19
CA LEU A 33 9.60 -8.91 -5.31
C LEU A 33 10.73 -9.64 -6.03
N PHE A 34 11.86 -8.96 -6.22
CA PHE A 34 13.04 -9.54 -6.86
C PHE A 34 14.33 -9.06 -6.19
N ARG A 35 15.38 -9.88 -6.27
CA ARG A 35 16.69 -9.54 -5.70
C ARG A 35 17.25 -8.32 -6.43
N GLY A 36 17.60 -7.27 -5.68
CA GLY A 36 18.12 -6.03 -6.23
C GLY A 36 17.06 -5.01 -6.64
N MET A 37 15.77 -5.27 -6.34
CA MET A 37 14.73 -4.24 -6.51
C MET A 37 15.01 -2.99 -5.67
N PRO A 38 14.48 -1.82 -6.09
CA PRO A 38 14.59 -0.61 -5.29
C PRO A 38 13.98 -0.79 -3.89
N GLN A 39 14.67 -0.31 -2.87
CA GLN A 39 14.20 -0.32 -1.49
C GLN A 39 14.97 0.68 -0.63
N SER A 40 14.44 0.99 0.55
CA SER A 40 15.16 1.80 1.53
C SER A 40 16.46 1.09 1.94
N PRO A 41 17.61 1.80 2.01
CA PRO A 41 18.87 1.22 2.48
C PRO A 41 18.83 0.86 3.97
N ASN A 42 17.84 1.36 4.70
CA ASN A 42 17.64 1.07 6.12
C ASN A 42 16.98 -0.30 6.38
N HIS A 43 16.45 -0.96 5.34
CA HIS A 43 15.66 -2.19 5.48
C HIS A 43 16.44 -3.43 5.02
N PRO A 44 16.30 -4.59 5.71
CA PRO A 44 16.89 -5.84 5.24
C PRO A 44 16.38 -6.18 3.82
N PRO A 45 17.26 -6.50 2.86
CA PRO A 45 16.86 -6.65 1.47
C PRO A 45 16.03 -7.91 1.21
N TYR A 46 15.26 -7.88 0.13
CA TYR A 46 14.62 -9.10 -0.38
C TYR A 46 15.67 -10.09 -0.87
N TRP A 47 15.64 -11.28 -0.28
CA TRP A 47 16.48 -12.40 -0.65
C TRP A 47 15.61 -13.62 -0.94
N HIS A 48 16.01 -14.38 -1.95
CA HIS A 48 15.35 -15.60 -2.38
C HIS A 48 16.40 -16.66 -2.72
N THR A 49 16.25 -17.85 -2.16
CA THR A 49 17.10 -19.02 -2.47
C THR A 49 16.25 -20.27 -2.65
N LEU A 50 16.79 -21.21 -3.41
CA LEU A 50 16.15 -22.48 -3.76
C LEU A 50 16.91 -23.64 -3.10
N PRO A 51 16.76 -23.86 -1.76
CA PRO A 51 17.49 -24.89 -1.03
C PRO A 51 17.16 -26.32 -1.50
N ARG A 52 16.00 -26.55 -2.11
CA ARG A 52 15.66 -27.81 -2.76
C ARG A 52 15.18 -27.53 -4.19
N ARG A 53 15.76 -28.23 -5.15
CA ARG A 53 15.41 -28.12 -6.57
C ARG A 53 14.72 -29.39 -7.05
N HIS A 54 13.97 -29.27 -8.13
CA HIS A 54 13.56 -30.45 -8.89
C HIS A 54 14.80 -31.27 -9.29
N GLY A 55 14.71 -32.59 -9.13
CA GLY A 55 15.83 -33.51 -9.41
C GLY A 55 16.78 -33.76 -8.23
N ASP A 56 16.85 -32.89 -7.22
CA ASP A 56 17.66 -33.16 -6.01
C ASP A 56 17.12 -34.37 -5.22
N GLY A 57 15.82 -34.66 -5.37
CA GLY A 57 15.19 -35.90 -4.93
C GLY A 57 13.99 -36.24 -5.82
N VAL A 58 14.00 -37.45 -6.37
CA VAL A 58 12.94 -37.99 -7.21
C VAL A 58 12.29 -39.16 -6.47
N ARG A 59 10.97 -39.08 -6.27
CA ARG A 59 10.17 -40.13 -5.64
C ARG A 59 10.03 -41.32 -6.60
N ALA A 60 9.66 -42.48 -6.08
CA ALA A 60 9.56 -43.72 -6.86
C ALA A 60 8.55 -43.65 -8.02
N ASP A 61 7.55 -42.77 -7.91
CA ASP A 61 6.56 -42.47 -8.94
C ASP A 61 7.06 -41.44 -9.98
N GLY A 62 8.32 -41.01 -9.89
CA GLY A 62 8.91 -39.98 -10.75
C GLY A 62 8.65 -38.55 -10.28
N GLY A 63 7.90 -38.33 -9.20
CA GLY A 63 7.60 -36.99 -8.69
C GLY A 63 8.79 -36.31 -8.04
N SER A 64 8.96 -35.01 -8.26
CA SER A 64 9.95 -34.18 -7.53
C SER A 64 9.31 -32.88 -7.08
N ALA A 65 9.94 -32.21 -6.11
CA ALA A 65 9.47 -30.92 -5.60
C ALA A 65 10.67 -30.00 -5.39
N ALA A 66 10.46 -28.72 -5.67
CA ALA A 66 11.35 -27.65 -5.27
C ALA A 66 10.77 -26.90 -4.06
N ASN A 67 11.63 -26.23 -3.29
CA ASN A 67 11.20 -25.43 -2.15
C ASN A 67 12.16 -24.25 -1.97
N ASP A 68 11.57 -23.12 -1.56
CA ASP A 68 12.19 -21.82 -1.50
C ASP A 68 12.35 -21.33 -0.06
N HIS A 69 13.33 -20.45 0.14
CA HIS A 69 13.44 -19.62 1.34
C HIS A 69 13.49 -18.15 0.91
N ILE A 70 12.63 -17.33 1.54
CA ILE A 70 12.67 -15.88 1.43
C ILE A 70 13.11 -15.23 2.75
N SER A 71 13.87 -14.14 2.65
CA SER A 71 14.13 -13.21 3.74
C SER A 71 13.81 -11.81 3.23
N LEU A 72 13.07 -11.02 4.00
CA LEU A 72 12.67 -9.67 3.61
C LEU A 72 12.38 -8.82 4.85
N GLY A 73 12.71 -7.53 4.77
CA GLY A 73 12.19 -6.54 5.71
C GLY A 73 10.67 -6.40 5.56
N THR A 74 9.99 -5.99 6.63
CA THR A 74 8.53 -5.80 6.62
C THR A 74 8.08 -4.57 5.80
N HIS A 75 9.02 -3.69 5.48
CA HIS A 75 8.84 -2.43 4.74
C HIS A 75 9.56 -2.48 3.37
N VAL A 76 9.47 -3.62 2.68
CA VAL A 76 10.23 -3.92 1.46
C VAL A 76 9.27 -4.35 0.35
N GLY A 77 9.42 -3.73 -0.83
CA GLY A 77 8.44 -3.80 -1.90
C GLY A 77 7.16 -3.04 -1.55
N THR A 78 6.05 -3.39 -2.20
CA THR A 78 4.74 -2.85 -1.80
C THR A 78 4.38 -3.37 -0.41
N HIS A 79 4.19 -2.46 0.53
CA HIS A 79 3.99 -2.79 1.93
C HIS A 79 3.05 -1.81 2.60
N ILE A 80 2.50 -2.22 3.74
CA ILE A 80 1.69 -1.38 4.63
C ILE A 80 2.43 -1.15 5.95
N ASP A 81 2.40 0.08 6.42
CA ASP A 81 2.91 0.48 7.72
C ASP A 81 1.85 0.32 8.79
N ALA A 82 2.22 -0.34 9.88
CA ALA A 82 1.39 -0.40 11.07
C ALA A 82 1.55 0.89 11.90
N LEU A 83 0.60 1.16 12.78
CA LEU A 83 0.64 2.34 13.65
C LEU A 83 1.82 2.32 14.65
N SER A 84 2.49 1.17 14.78
CA SER A 84 3.73 1.03 15.54
C SER A 84 5.00 1.39 14.75
N HIS A 85 4.92 1.72 13.45
CA HIS A 85 6.09 1.89 12.60
C HIS A 85 6.94 3.10 12.96
N VAL A 86 6.29 4.26 13.11
CA VAL A 86 6.93 5.54 13.42
C VAL A 86 6.48 6.00 14.80
N SER A 87 7.40 6.66 15.52
CA SER A 87 7.10 7.35 16.78
C SER A 87 7.49 8.81 16.69
N HIS A 88 6.84 9.66 17.49
CA HIS A 88 7.22 11.05 17.66
C HIS A 88 7.33 11.37 19.15
N ASP A 89 8.44 11.96 19.59
CA ASP A 89 8.77 12.19 21.00
C ASP A 89 8.61 10.93 21.89
N GLY A 90 8.99 9.77 21.35
CA GLY A 90 8.87 8.47 22.03
C GLY A 90 7.43 7.96 22.16
N ARG A 91 6.46 8.57 21.46
CA ARG A 91 5.05 8.19 21.47
C ARG A 91 4.61 7.59 20.16
N LEU A 92 3.75 6.57 20.25
CA LEU A 92 3.00 5.98 19.15
C LEU A 92 1.56 6.52 19.16
N PHE A 93 0.77 6.07 18.18
CA PHE A 93 -0.67 6.38 18.14
C PHE A 93 -1.37 6.09 19.48
N GLY A 94 -2.28 6.99 19.87
CA GLY A 94 -3.00 6.90 21.14
C GLY A 94 -2.16 7.25 22.37
N GLY A 95 -0.96 7.83 22.19
CA GLY A 95 -0.08 8.27 23.28
C GLY A 95 0.68 7.13 23.97
N LEU A 96 0.70 5.94 23.38
CA LEU A 96 1.45 4.80 23.91
C LEU A 96 2.94 5.10 23.91
N ASP A 97 3.63 4.71 24.97
CA ASP A 97 5.09 4.83 25.06
C ASP A 97 5.76 3.78 24.15
N ALA A 98 6.58 4.22 23.21
CA ALA A 98 7.21 3.34 22.23
C ALA A 98 8.18 2.34 22.88
N ALA A 99 8.90 2.74 23.93
CA ALA A 99 9.82 1.85 24.65
C ALA A 99 9.06 0.78 25.46
N ASP A 100 7.89 1.12 25.99
CA ASP A 100 7.01 0.16 26.65
C ASP A 100 6.37 -0.83 25.68
N VAL A 101 6.06 -0.39 24.46
CA VAL A 101 5.44 -1.26 23.44
C VAL A 101 6.48 -2.16 22.77
N GLN A 102 7.70 -1.70 22.52
CA GLN A 102 8.77 -2.53 21.93
C GLN A 102 9.44 -3.39 23.02
N ARG A 103 8.99 -4.64 23.19
CA ARG A 103 9.55 -5.52 24.24
C ARG A 103 9.77 -6.92 23.72
N GLY A 104 10.99 -7.44 23.92
CA GLY A 104 11.36 -8.80 23.54
C GLY A 104 11.39 -9.03 22.03
N GLY A 105 11.82 -8.03 21.26
CA GLY A 105 11.97 -8.12 19.80
C GLY A 105 10.67 -8.02 19.00
N ALA A 106 9.59 -7.52 19.61
CA ALA A 106 8.28 -7.39 18.98
C ALA A 106 7.50 -6.19 19.55
N MET A 107 6.60 -5.64 18.75
CA MET A 107 5.60 -4.66 19.19
C MET A 107 4.47 -5.36 19.94
N ARG A 108 4.17 -4.93 21.17
CA ARG A 108 3.11 -5.53 22.01
C ARG A 108 1.72 -4.97 21.75
N ALA A 109 1.64 -3.91 20.96
CA ALA A 109 0.43 -3.25 20.52
C ALA A 109 0.71 -2.61 19.16
N LEU A 110 -0.36 -2.34 18.40
CA LEU A 110 -0.29 -1.61 17.12
C LEU A 110 0.56 -2.30 16.04
N GLY A 111 0.88 -3.59 16.19
CA GLY A 111 1.59 -4.38 15.19
C GLY A 111 0.73 -4.72 13.98
N ALA A 112 1.36 -5.15 12.89
CA ALA A 112 0.72 -5.43 11.61
C ALA A 112 -0.39 -6.49 11.70
N GLU A 113 -0.30 -7.43 12.64
CA GLU A 113 -1.33 -8.44 12.90
C GLU A 113 -2.66 -7.87 13.40
N THR A 114 -2.66 -6.62 13.89
CA THR A 114 -3.84 -5.89 14.36
C THR A 114 -4.60 -5.19 13.24
N ILE A 115 -3.98 -5.06 12.05
CA ILE A 115 -4.61 -4.46 10.88
C ILE A 115 -5.59 -5.48 10.28
N GLU A 116 -6.87 -5.11 10.23
CA GLU A 116 -7.91 -5.95 9.61
C GLU A 116 -7.79 -5.96 8.08
N PRO A 117 -8.17 -7.06 7.40
CA PRO A 117 -8.32 -7.08 5.95
C PRO A 117 -9.24 -5.95 5.49
N MET A 118 -8.80 -5.19 4.50
CA MET A 118 -9.51 -4.04 3.96
C MET A 118 -10.33 -4.45 2.74
N PHE A 119 -11.63 -4.20 2.82
CA PHE A 119 -12.55 -4.14 1.69
C PHE A 119 -13.22 -2.77 1.76
N ARG A 120 -12.60 -1.77 1.12
CA ARG A 120 -12.96 -0.35 1.29
C ARG A 120 -13.12 0.33 -0.05
N ARG A 121 -13.80 1.47 -0.08
CA ARG A 121 -13.77 2.34 -1.26
C ARG A 121 -12.37 2.91 -1.41
N GLY A 122 -11.72 2.61 -2.53
CA GLY A 122 -10.47 3.22 -2.94
C GLY A 122 -10.72 4.38 -3.88
N VAL A 123 -9.94 5.45 -3.72
CA VAL A 123 -9.92 6.61 -4.59
C VAL A 123 -8.48 6.82 -5.07
N LEU A 124 -8.26 6.76 -6.38
CA LEU A 124 -6.98 7.15 -6.98
C LEU A 124 -6.99 8.66 -7.19
N LEU A 125 -5.95 9.36 -6.75
CA LEU A 125 -5.68 10.76 -7.02
C LEU A 125 -4.48 10.82 -7.99
N ASP A 126 -4.77 10.94 -9.29
CA ASP A 126 -3.76 11.10 -10.35
C ASP A 126 -3.33 12.56 -10.45
N VAL A 127 -2.38 12.94 -9.58
CA VAL A 127 -1.90 14.32 -9.46
C VAL A 127 -1.28 14.83 -10.77
N PRO A 128 -0.35 14.10 -11.44
CA PRO A 128 0.18 14.53 -12.72
C PRO A 128 -0.89 14.82 -13.76
N ALA A 129 -1.87 13.93 -13.95
CA ALA A 129 -2.93 14.12 -14.94
C ALA A 129 -3.77 15.36 -14.64
N ALA A 130 -4.10 15.62 -13.36
CA ALA A 130 -4.84 16.81 -12.96
C ALA A 130 -4.07 18.12 -13.19
N LEU A 131 -2.74 18.07 -13.09
CA LEU A 131 -1.84 19.20 -13.36
C LEU A 131 -1.47 19.35 -14.85
N GLY A 132 -1.86 18.41 -15.71
CA GLY A 132 -1.47 18.39 -17.12
C GLY A 132 0.00 17.98 -17.34
N LEU A 133 0.54 17.16 -16.44
CA LEU A 133 1.90 16.65 -16.44
C LEU A 133 1.92 15.14 -16.72
N SER A 134 3.05 14.63 -17.21
CA SER A 134 3.26 13.18 -17.34
C SER A 134 3.69 12.51 -16.03
N GLY A 135 4.30 13.28 -15.13
CA GLY A 135 4.75 12.87 -13.80
C GLY A 135 5.20 14.10 -13.01
N CYS A 136 5.17 14.00 -11.68
CA CYS A 136 5.71 15.03 -10.79
C CYS A 136 7.24 15.10 -10.92
N ALA A 137 7.79 16.30 -10.79
CA ALA A 137 9.25 16.49 -10.77
C ALA A 137 9.87 15.82 -9.51
N PRO A 138 11.15 15.41 -9.54
CA PRO A 138 11.86 15.00 -8.34
C PRO A 138 11.74 16.02 -7.20
N GLY A 139 11.38 15.55 -6.00
CA GLY A 139 11.17 16.40 -4.82
C GLY A 139 9.98 17.37 -4.93
N TYR A 140 9.04 17.15 -5.84
CA TYR A 140 7.82 17.96 -5.90
C TYR A 140 6.91 17.64 -4.70
N GLU A 141 6.62 18.66 -3.90
CA GLU A 141 5.65 18.57 -2.83
C GLU A 141 4.22 18.61 -3.38
N ILE A 142 3.46 17.53 -3.17
CA ILE A 142 2.04 17.46 -3.46
C ILE A 142 1.29 18.14 -2.31
N THR A 143 0.65 19.25 -2.63
CA THR A 143 -0.01 20.15 -1.67
C THR A 143 -1.52 19.88 -1.56
N PRO A 144 -2.22 20.40 -0.53
CA PRO A 144 -3.67 20.39 -0.47
C PRO A 144 -4.35 20.94 -1.74
N ALA A 145 -3.79 22.00 -2.34
CA ALA A 145 -4.33 22.59 -3.55
C ALA A 145 -4.22 21.64 -4.77
N ASP A 146 -3.13 20.86 -4.85
CA ASP A 146 -3.01 19.80 -5.86
C ASP A 146 -4.08 18.72 -5.64
N LEU A 147 -4.27 18.28 -4.40
CA LEU A 147 -5.24 17.23 -4.04
C LEU A 147 -6.69 17.67 -4.30
N ASP A 148 -7.08 18.90 -3.90
CA ASP A 148 -8.40 19.47 -4.20
C ASP A 148 -8.61 19.57 -5.71
N ARG A 149 -7.61 20.07 -6.46
CA ARG A 149 -7.67 20.15 -7.92
C ARG A 149 -7.84 18.78 -8.58
N THR A 150 -7.17 17.75 -8.05
CA THR A 150 -7.30 16.37 -8.55
C THR A 150 -8.69 15.82 -8.32
N LEU A 151 -9.27 16.00 -7.13
CA LEU A 151 -10.66 15.60 -6.86
C LEU A 151 -11.63 16.27 -7.84
N ASP A 152 -11.50 17.60 -8.01
CA ASP A 152 -12.36 18.39 -8.90
C ASP A 152 -12.26 17.92 -10.36
N ARG A 153 -11.04 17.69 -10.86
CA ARG A 153 -10.84 17.27 -12.25
C ARG A 153 -11.30 15.84 -12.53
N GLN A 154 -11.14 14.95 -11.55
CA GLN A 154 -11.57 13.56 -11.70
C GLN A 154 -13.07 13.39 -11.42
N GLY A 155 -13.72 14.37 -10.80
CA GLY A 155 -15.14 14.30 -10.43
C GLY A 155 -15.41 13.25 -9.36
N VAL A 156 -14.45 12.99 -8.46
CA VAL A 156 -14.57 12.00 -7.39
C VAL A 156 -14.58 12.65 -6.02
N THR A 157 -15.10 11.94 -5.03
CA THR A 157 -15.15 12.41 -3.65
C THR A 157 -14.30 11.53 -2.75
N LEU A 158 -13.65 12.15 -1.76
CA LEU A 158 -12.89 11.46 -0.72
C LEU A 158 -13.52 11.75 0.63
N GLY A 159 -13.70 10.70 1.45
CA GLY A 159 -14.38 10.82 2.72
C GLY A 159 -14.00 9.74 3.72
N ALA A 160 -14.74 9.73 4.83
CA ALA A 160 -14.43 8.91 5.99
C ALA A 160 -14.40 7.41 5.64
N GLY A 161 -13.36 6.71 6.08
CA GLY A 161 -13.20 5.28 5.88
C GLY A 161 -12.74 4.84 4.49
N HIS A 162 -12.56 5.78 3.54
CA HIS A 162 -11.98 5.50 2.22
C HIS A 162 -10.47 5.23 2.31
N VAL A 163 -9.90 4.68 1.23
CA VAL A 163 -8.45 4.59 1.02
C VAL A 163 -8.06 5.55 -0.11
N ALA A 164 -7.14 6.48 0.16
CA ALA A 164 -6.66 7.44 -0.84
C ALA A 164 -5.31 6.99 -1.42
N LEU A 165 -5.25 6.70 -2.71
CA LEU A 165 -4.00 6.36 -3.40
C LEU A 165 -3.53 7.57 -4.20
N VAL A 166 -2.38 8.15 -3.85
CA VAL A 166 -1.81 9.32 -4.51
C VAL A 166 -0.77 8.86 -5.53
N ARG A 167 -1.06 9.06 -6.81
CA ARG A 167 -0.08 8.81 -7.88
C ARG A 167 0.70 10.08 -8.15
N SER A 168 2.02 9.98 -8.08
CA SER A 168 2.95 11.02 -8.53
C SER A 168 3.59 10.71 -9.89
N GLY A 169 3.46 9.48 -10.38
CA GLY A 169 4.11 8.97 -11.60
C GLY A 169 5.55 8.50 -11.35
N TRP A 170 6.04 8.62 -10.12
CA TRP A 170 7.37 8.15 -9.71
C TRP A 170 7.51 6.63 -9.82
N GLY A 171 6.38 5.91 -9.68
CA GLY A 171 6.31 4.46 -9.77
C GLY A 171 6.90 3.88 -11.06
N THR A 172 6.87 4.63 -12.16
CA THR A 172 7.48 4.24 -13.45
C THR A 172 8.97 3.94 -13.34
N ARG A 173 9.66 4.49 -12.33
CA ARG A 173 11.09 4.29 -12.10
C ARG A 173 11.42 3.00 -11.37
N PHE A 174 10.44 2.30 -10.79
CA PHE A 174 10.68 1.08 -10.02
C PHE A 174 11.35 -0.02 -10.86
N GLY A 175 11.05 -0.08 -12.15
CA GLY A 175 11.66 -1.01 -13.10
C GLY A 175 12.95 -0.51 -13.77
N SER A 176 13.51 0.62 -13.33
CA SER A 176 14.76 1.14 -13.90
C SER A 176 15.92 0.17 -13.68
N SER A 177 16.89 0.17 -14.61
CA SER A 177 18.14 -0.58 -14.46
C SER A 177 19.03 -0.05 -13.34
N ASP A 178 18.83 1.21 -12.94
CA ASP A 178 19.48 1.81 -11.77
C ASP A 178 18.45 2.02 -10.65
N PRO A 179 18.47 1.19 -9.59
CA PRO A 179 17.57 1.35 -8.44
C PRO A 179 17.67 2.72 -7.76
N ALA A 180 18.81 3.43 -7.89
CA ALA A 180 18.99 4.76 -7.32
C ALA A 180 18.02 5.80 -7.90
N GLU A 181 17.51 5.60 -9.12
CA GLU A 181 16.53 6.50 -9.74
C GLU A 181 15.17 6.49 -9.04
N TYR A 182 14.74 5.32 -8.56
CA TYR A 182 13.52 5.17 -7.76
C TYR A 182 13.76 5.57 -6.30
N ILE A 183 14.89 5.15 -5.72
CA ILE A 183 15.27 5.51 -4.34
C ILE A 183 15.38 7.04 -4.20
N GLY A 184 15.84 7.73 -5.24
CA GLY A 184 15.75 9.18 -5.35
C GLY A 184 16.60 9.95 -4.35
N HIS A 185 17.60 9.32 -3.70
CA HIS A 185 18.39 10.01 -2.67
C HIS A 185 19.03 11.31 -3.20
N ALA A 186 19.60 11.28 -4.41
CA ALA A 186 20.26 12.45 -5.00
C ALA A 186 19.26 13.50 -5.54
N SER A 187 18.15 13.05 -6.12
CA SER A 187 17.20 13.89 -6.85
C SER A 187 16.01 14.36 -6.02
N GLY A 188 15.77 13.76 -4.86
CA GLY A 188 14.52 13.86 -4.12
C GLY A 188 13.43 12.97 -4.72
N VAL A 189 12.35 12.78 -3.97
CA VAL A 189 11.19 11.96 -4.37
C VAL A 189 9.94 12.83 -4.20
N PRO A 190 9.08 12.96 -5.22
CA PRO A 190 7.81 13.66 -5.05
C PRO A 190 6.92 12.91 -4.07
N GLY A 191 6.04 13.64 -3.39
CA GLY A 191 5.10 13.01 -2.48
C GLY A 191 4.31 14.05 -1.71
N VAL A 192 3.42 13.58 -0.83
CA VAL A 192 2.54 14.47 -0.06
C VAL A 192 3.31 15.20 1.02
N GLY A 193 3.20 16.52 1.09
CA GLY A 193 3.77 17.31 2.18
C GLY A 193 2.95 17.22 3.48
N GLU A 194 3.48 17.75 4.59
CA GLU A 194 2.76 17.79 5.87
C GLU A 194 1.34 18.40 5.77
N PRO A 195 1.12 19.53 5.08
CA PRO A 195 -0.22 20.09 4.95
C PRO A 195 -1.17 19.16 4.19
N GLY A 196 -0.67 18.42 3.18
CA GLY A 196 -1.44 17.43 2.44
C GLY A 196 -1.81 16.22 3.30
N ALA A 197 -0.90 15.78 4.16
CA ALA A 197 -1.14 14.71 5.12
C ALA A 197 -2.25 15.09 6.12
N CYS A 198 -2.21 16.31 6.66
CA CYS A 198 -3.29 16.86 7.49
C CYS A 198 -4.62 16.89 6.73
N TRP A 199 -4.62 17.40 5.50
CA TRP A 199 -5.82 17.49 4.66
C TRP A 199 -6.46 16.12 4.38
N LEU A 200 -5.64 15.07 4.19
CA LEU A 200 -6.10 13.69 4.00
C LEU A 200 -6.70 13.14 5.29
N ALA A 201 -5.99 13.32 6.42
CA ALA A 201 -6.44 12.87 7.73
C ALA A 201 -7.71 13.59 8.20
N ASP A 202 -7.89 14.89 7.89
CA ASP A 202 -9.08 15.68 8.21
C ASP A 202 -10.34 15.17 7.48
N ARG A 203 -10.17 14.47 6.35
CA ARG A 203 -11.27 13.79 5.64
C ARG A 203 -11.63 12.43 6.24
N GLY A 204 -10.90 11.97 7.25
CA GLY A 204 -11.16 10.72 7.96
C GLY A 204 -10.87 9.46 7.14
N VAL A 205 -9.96 9.54 6.16
CA VAL A 205 -9.53 8.37 5.39
C VAL A 205 -8.97 7.30 6.33
N HIS A 206 -9.20 6.03 6.00
CA HIS A 206 -8.70 4.91 6.80
C HIS A 206 -7.22 4.63 6.54
N ALA A 207 -6.81 4.75 5.28
CA ALA A 207 -5.45 4.55 4.85
C ALA A 207 -5.15 5.47 3.67
N VAL A 208 -3.87 5.75 3.49
CA VAL A 208 -3.33 6.42 2.31
C VAL A 208 -2.29 5.52 1.66
N GLY A 209 -1.98 5.75 0.39
CA GLY A 209 -0.83 5.12 -0.22
C GLY A 209 -0.30 5.89 -1.41
N ALA A 210 0.93 5.57 -1.81
CA ALA A 210 1.56 6.20 -2.97
C ALA A 210 2.45 5.23 -3.75
N ASP A 211 2.83 5.64 -4.95
CA ASP A 211 3.76 4.94 -5.84
C ASP A 211 5.24 5.17 -5.49
N THR A 212 5.51 5.87 -4.39
CA THR A 212 6.85 6.31 -3.95
C THR A 212 7.36 5.49 -2.76
N ILE A 213 8.65 5.65 -2.45
CA ILE A 213 9.36 4.87 -1.42
C ILE A 213 9.02 5.27 0.02
N ALA A 214 8.36 6.41 0.23
CA ALA A 214 8.14 6.99 1.55
C ALA A 214 6.78 7.71 1.69
N PHE A 215 5.86 7.57 0.73
CA PHE A 215 4.60 8.32 0.59
C PHE A 215 4.73 9.86 0.45
N GLU A 216 5.52 10.49 1.31
CA GLU A 216 5.76 11.91 1.41
C GLU A 216 6.88 12.43 0.53
N CYS A 217 6.93 13.76 0.40
CA CYS A 217 7.98 14.43 -0.35
C CYS A 217 9.32 14.29 0.37
N LEU A 218 10.32 13.71 -0.31
CA LEU A 218 11.68 13.66 0.18
C LEU A 218 12.54 14.70 -0.53
N PRO A 219 13.15 15.66 0.20
CA PRO A 219 14.06 16.61 -0.40
C PRO A 219 15.34 15.94 -0.94
N PRO A 220 15.96 16.52 -1.99
CA PRO A 220 17.24 16.05 -2.50
C PRO A 220 18.31 15.96 -1.41
N ALA A 221 19.07 14.86 -1.41
CA ALA A 221 20.15 14.55 -0.48
C ALA A 221 19.77 14.45 1.02
N GLN A 222 18.48 14.46 1.36
CA GLN A 222 18.02 14.36 2.74
C GLN A 222 17.41 13.00 3.08
N GLY A 223 16.98 12.23 2.06
CA GLY A 223 16.37 10.92 2.26
C GLY A 223 15.27 10.95 3.33
N HIS A 224 15.24 9.94 4.19
CA HIS A 224 14.24 9.78 5.26
C HIS A 224 14.61 10.51 6.56
N SER A 225 15.39 11.59 6.50
CA SER A 225 15.85 12.30 7.71
C SER A 225 14.71 12.98 8.48
N LEU A 226 13.68 13.44 7.78
CA LEU A 226 12.44 13.96 8.33
C LEU A 226 11.26 13.30 7.63
N LEU A 227 10.26 12.89 8.40
CA LEU A 227 9.05 12.24 7.91
C LEU A 227 7.77 12.86 8.53
N PRO A 228 7.51 14.17 8.32
CA PRO A 228 6.35 14.84 8.89
C PRO A 228 5.01 14.23 8.48
N ALA A 229 4.86 13.70 7.27
CA ALA A 229 3.60 13.07 6.88
C ALA A 229 3.35 11.78 7.65
N HIS A 230 4.39 10.95 7.85
CA HIS A 230 4.28 9.76 8.69
C HIS A 230 3.90 10.10 10.13
N ARG A 231 4.50 11.14 10.72
CA ARG A 231 4.12 11.62 12.05
C ARG A 231 2.63 11.96 12.09
N VAL A 232 2.16 12.80 11.17
CA VAL A 232 0.75 13.21 11.13
C VAL A 232 -0.15 11.98 10.96
N LEU A 233 0.10 11.15 9.95
CA LEU A 233 -0.78 10.05 9.58
C LEU A 233 -0.76 8.93 10.64
N LEU A 234 0.40 8.34 10.93
CA LEU A 234 0.50 7.18 11.81
C LEU A 234 0.35 7.57 13.29
N VAL A 235 1.09 8.58 13.74
CA VAL A 235 1.22 8.88 15.18
C VAL A 235 0.08 9.75 15.69
N GLU A 236 -0.28 10.81 14.97
CA GLU A 236 -1.25 11.79 15.44
C GLU A 236 -2.69 11.42 15.06
N ARG A 237 -2.88 10.78 13.90
CA ARG A 237 -4.21 10.62 13.29
C ARG A 237 -4.65 9.16 13.11
N GLY A 238 -3.75 8.19 13.28
CA GLY A 238 -4.08 6.76 13.20
C GLY A 238 -4.45 6.26 11.81
N VAL A 239 -3.93 6.91 10.77
CA VAL A 239 -4.12 6.61 9.35
C VAL A 239 -2.96 5.75 8.86
N LEU A 240 -3.26 4.57 8.31
CA LEU A 240 -2.26 3.62 7.80
C LEU A 240 -1.66 4.11 6.48
N ILE A 241 -0.43 3.72 6.17
CA ILE A 241 0.30 4.12 4.95
C ILE A 241 0.64 2.88 4.13
N VAL A 242 0.43 2.94 2.82
CA VAL A 242 0.83 1.89 1.86
C VAL A 242 1.81 2.48 0.84
N GLU A 243 3.00 1.92 0.76
CA GLU A 243 4.09 2.48 -0.05
C GLU A 243 4.46 1.58 -1.22
N ALA A 244 5.21 2.16 -2.17
CA ALA A 244 5.70 1.49 -3.36
C ALA A 244 4.60 0.77 -4.16
N LEU A 245 3.43 1.38 -4.30
CA LEU A 245 2.34 0.86 -5.13
C LEU A 245 2.68 0.91 -6.63
N ASP A 246 2.07 0.01 -7.40
CA ASP A 246 1.93 0.14 -8.84
C ASP A 246 0.58 0.76 -9.20
N LEU A 247 0.59 2.01 -9.65
CA LEU A 247 -0.62 2.77 -9.97
C LEU A 247 -0.77 3.04 -11.47
N GLU A 248 0.16 2.56 -12.30
CA GLU A 248 0.25 2.96 -13.70
C GLU A 248 -0.88 2.38 -14.56
N GLU A 249 -1.19 1.09 -14.41
CA GLU A 249 -2.28 0.47 -15.18
C GLU A 249 -3.65 1.04 -14.80
N LEU A 250 -3.86 1.31 -13.50
CA LEU A 250 -5.09 1.88 -12.97
C LEU A 250 -5.31 3.31 -13.47
N ALA A 251 -4.26 4.14 -13.43
CA ALA A 251 -4.27 5.51 -13.95
C ALA A 251 -4.49 5.55 -15.47
N ALA A 252 -3.79 4.70 -16.22
CA ALA A 252 -3.94 4.60 -17.67
C ALA A 252 -5.37 4.17 -18.09
N ALA A 253 -6.05 3.39 -17.25
CA ALA A 253 -7.43 3.00 -17.44
C ALA A 253 -8.44 4.09 -16.99
N THR A 254 -7.97 5.24 -16.50
CA THR A 254 -8.81 6.35 -15.98
C THR A 254 -9.79 5.91 -14.89
N VAL A 255 -9.40 4.91 -14.08
CA VAL A 255 -10.20 4.40 -12.98
C VAL A 255 -9.84 5.15 -11.71
N HIS A 256 -10.76 6.01 -11.24
CA HIS A 256 -10.53 6.85 -10.07
C HIS A 256 -11.24 6.34 -8.81
N GLU A 257 -12.22 5.45 -8.93
CA GLU A 257 -12.92 4.82 -7.80
C GLU A 257 -13.03 3.30 -8.01
N PHE A 258 -12.80 2.53 -6.94
CA PHE A 258 -12.77 1.07 -7.00
C PHE A 258 -13.02 0.45 -5.61
N LEU A 259 -13.29 -0.86 -5.59
CA LEU A 259 -13.14 -1.65 -4.36
C LEU A 259 -11.65 -1.89 -4.14
N PHE A 260 -11.10 -1.28 -3.09
CA PHE A 260 -9.75 -1.56 -2.62
C PHE A 260 -9.75 -2.79 -1.73
N VAL A 261 -8.93 -3.77 -2.11
CA VAL A 261 -8.72 -5.01 -1.36
C VAL A 261 -7.27 -5.10 -0.93
N LEU A 262 -7.03 -5.22 0.38
CA LEU A 262 -5.69 -5.40 0.93
C LEU A 262 -5.79 -6.27 2.18
N SER A 263 -4.93 -7.28 2.29
CA SER A 263 -4.77 -8.05 3.53
C SER A 263 -3.28 -8.14 3.87
N PRO A 264 -2.85 -7.65 5.03
CA PRO A 264 -1.49 -7.84 5.51
C PRO A 264 -1.22 -9.31 5.85
N LEU A 265 0.06 -9.71 5.84
CA LEU A 265 0.49 -10.92 6.52
C LEU A 265 0.27 -10.74 8.02
N LYS A 266 -0.19 -11.80 8.70
CA LYS A 266 -0.41 -11.78 10.16
C LYS A 266 0.89 -11.96 10.94
N LEU A 267 1.83 -11.03 10.75
CA LEU A 267 3.14 -11.01 11.41
C LEU A 267 3.01 -10.38 12.80
N VAL A 268 3.01 -11.22 13.84
CA VAL A 268 2.79 -10.78 15.23
C VAL A 268 3.89 -9.83 15.70
N GLY A 269 3.50 -8.62 16.10
CA GLY A 269 4.38 -7.59 16.62
C GLY A 269 5.30 -6.95 15.58
N ALA A 270 5.00 -7.12 14.29
CA ALA A 270 5.72 -6.46 13.21
C ALA A 270 5.28 -5.01 13.03
N THR A 271 6.19 -4.13 12.61
CA THR A 271 5.90 -2.71 12.34
C THR A 271 5.26 -2.45 10.99
N GLY A 272 5.18 -3.46 10.14
CA GLY A 272 4.56 -3.38 8.82
C GLY A 272 4.40 -4.77 8.22
N SER A 273 3.92 -4.82 6.98
CA SER A 273 3.80 -6.07 6.22
C SER A 273 3.91 -5.81 4.72
N PRO A 274 4.65 -6.65 3.97
CA PRO A 274 4.48 -6.75 2.53
C PRO A 274 3.02 -7.07 2.19
N VAL A 275 2.48 -6.48 1.13
CA VAL A 275 1.11 -6.66 0.67
C VAL A 275 1.04 -6.69 -0.86
N ARG A 276 -0.04 -7.26 -1.37
CA ARG A 276 -0.41 -7.21 -2.79
C ARG A 276 -1.82 -6.63 -2.92
N PRO A 277 -1.97 -5.29 -2.89
CA PRO A 277 -3.27 -4.65 -2.92
C PRO A 277 -3.90 -4.77 -4.31
N LEU A 278 -5.23 -4.86 -4.36
CA LEU A 278 -5.99 -4.92 -5.61
C LEU A 278 -6.98 -3.78 -5.69
N ALA A 279 -7.10 -3.16 -6.86
CA ALA A 279 -8.24 -2.33 -7.22
C ALA A 279 -9.21 -3.15 -8.07
N VAL A 280 -10.40 -3.42 -7.54
CA VAL A 280 -11.43 -4.23 -8.22
C VAL A 280 -12.53 -3.32 -8.75
N VAL A 281 -12.87 -3.49 -10.02
CA VAL A 281 -13.95 -2.78 -10.73
C VAL A 281 -14.82 -3.76 -11.53
N PRO A 282 -16.02 -3.37 -11.96
CA PRO A 282 -16.80 -4.14 -12.92
C PRO A 282 -16.02 -4.36 -14.23
N ALA A 283 -16.19 -5.52 -14.88
CA ALA A 283 -15.62 -5.76 -16.20
C ALA A 283 -16.28 -4.85 -17.26
N ALA A 284 -15.53 -4.49 -18.31
CA ALA A 284 -16.08 -3.68 -19.40
C ALA A 284 -17.27 -4.40 -20.06
N GLY A 285 -18.43 -3.74 -20.11
CA GLY A 285 -19.69 -4.33 -20.61
C GLY A 285 -20.65 -4.87 -19.54
N ALA A 286 -20.27 -4.81 -18.26
CA ALA A 286 -21.07 -5.23 -17.12
C ALA A 286 -22.12 -4.19 -16.64
N ALA A 287 -22.32 -3.10 -17.39
CA ALA A 287 -23.35 -2.12 -17.08
C ALA A 287 -24.71 -2.72 -17.44
N ALA A 288 -25.48 -3.10 -16.41
CA ALA A 288 -26.94 -3.17 -16.47
C ALA A 288 -27.52 -1.80 -16.11
#